data_AF-A0A9D5SZT8-F1
#
_entry.id   AF-A0A9D5SZT8-F1
#
_cell.length_a   1.000
_cell.length_b   1.000
_cell.length_c   1.000
_cell.angle_alpha   90.00
_cell.angle_beta   90.00
_cell.angle_gamma   90.00
#
_symmetry.space_group_name_H-M   'P 1'
#
loop_
_entity.id
_entity.type
_entity.pdbx_description
1 polymer ?
#
loop_
_entity_poly.entity_id
_entity_poly.type
_entity_poly.pdbx_seq_one_letter_code
_entity_poly.pdbx_strand_id
1 'polypeptide(L)'
;MATESKPLPSGIQAKMEQYRKELSAFDMSEPTKQQSSSWHWYFYKPITELTAFIVNLQGKEFCVEITYGYASTAFTRMAGDENALVELGVSDEDITIREKVIIFDESDETIARSKIAEMYATYLHTQKDDLMLFAKEKRKSFIQQIHSRLKPLGFRKKATTWTRALTDTYYLMFNAQKSAFSDEYYFNLYIGKNGTNDYGDCFYTRMAPTGMSPIDWQSLNKEAFDFFLDKSVVPELKKIIGTPLAELGQLSSYWTGCHCNRKKCEICWMQKNLWEAK
;
A
#
# COMPACT_ATOMS: atom_id res chain seq x y z
N MET A 1 -16.29 -20.45 6.38
CA MET A 1 -17.36 -19.85 7.22
C MET A 1 -17.14 -18.36 7.23
N ALA A 2 -18.06 -17.60 6.65
CA ALA A 2 -18.02 -16.13 6.71
C ALA A 2 -18.16 -15.71 8.18
N THR A 3 -17.15 -15.03 8.71
CA THR A 3 -17.25 -14.34 9.99
C THR A 3 -18.30 -13.24 9.83
N GLU A 4 -19.45 -13.38 10.49
CA GLU A 4 -20.45 -12.31 10.59
C GLU A 4 -19.76 -11.05 11.10
N SER A 5 -19.69 -10.03 10.25
CA SER A 5 -19.14 -8.73 10.62
C SER A 5 -19.97 -8.16 11.77
N LYS A 6 -19.33 -7.77 12.88
CA LYS A 6 -20.03 -7.06 13.96
C LYS A 6 -20.79 -5.86 13.37
N PRO A 7 -22.04 -5.61 13.79
CA PRO A 7 -22.79 -4.45 13.33
C PRO A 7 -22.11 -3.15 13.79
N LEU A 8 -22.27 -2.08 12.99
CA LEU A 8 -21.83 -0.75 13.37
C LEU A 8 -22.51 -0.28 14.67
N PRO A 9 -21.81 0.44 15.54
CA PRO A 9 -22.43 1.25 16.58
C PRO A 9 -23.56 2.13 16.00
N SER A 10 -24.73 2.18 16.67
CA SER A 10 -25.94 2.86 16.18
C SER A 10 -25.74 4.36 15.86
N GLY A 11 -24.88 5.05 16.62
CA GLY A 11 -24.53 6.45 16.34
C GLY A 11 -23.77 6.66 15.03
N ILE A 12 -22.99 5.66 14.59
CA ILE A 12 -22.27 5.72 13.31
C ILE A 12 -23.24 5.54 12.16
N GLN A 13 -24.15 4.58 12.26
CA GLN A 13 -25.15 4.34 11.21
C GLN A 13 -26.02 5.57 10.94
N ALA A 14 -26.44 6.29 12.00
CA ALA A 14 -27.20 7.53 11.86
C ALA A 14 -26.41 8.64 11.13
N LYS A 15 -25.13 8.81 11.47
CA LYS A 15 -24.23 9.79 10.82
C LYS A 15 -24.00 9.44 9.34
N MET A 16 -23.88 8.14 9.02
CA MET A 16 -23.75 7.66 7.64
C MET A 16 -25.00 7.94 6.79
N GLU A 17 -26.19 7.70 7.34
CA GLU A 17 -27.44 7.99 6.63
C GLU A 17 -27.65 9.50 6.44
N GLN A 18 -27.16 10.33 7.37
CA GLN A 18 -27.14 11.77 7.18
C GLN A 18 -26.23 12.15 6.01
N TYR A 19 -24.98 11.66 5.98
CA TYR A 19 -24.06 11.92 4.87
C TYR A 19 -24.61 11.44 3.53
N ARG A 20 -25.25 10.27 3.47
CA ARG A 20 -25.92 9.79 2.25
C ARG A 20 -26.92 10.81 1.72
N LYS A 21 -27.78 11.35 2.58
CA LYS A 21 -28.79 12.35 2.18
C LYS A 21 -28.15 13.63 1.66
N GLU A 22 -27.15 14.13 2.37
CA GLU A 22 -26.43 15.36 2.00
C GLU A 22 -25.68 15.20 0.67
N LEU A 23 -24.97 14.09 0.47
CA LEU A 23 -24.21 13.82 -0.75
C LEU A 23 -25.14 13.54 -1.94
N SER A 24 -26.26 12.84 -1.72
CA SER A 24 -27.29 12.64 -2.76
C SER A 24 -27.91 13.96 -3.19
N ALA A 25 -28.15 14.89 -2.25
CA ALA A 25 -28.63 16.24 -2.56
C ALA A 25 -27.60 17.09 -3.35
N PHE A 26 -26.33 16.66 -3.38
CA PHE A 26 -25.25 17.28 -4.13
C PHE A 26 -24.94 16.56 -5.47
N ASP A 27 -25.89 15.77 -5.97
CA ASP A 27 -25.79 14.95 -7.19
C ASP A 27 -24.66 13.92 -7.16
N MET A 28 -24.28 13.43 -5.98
CA MET A 28 -23.40 12.27 -5.86
C MET A 28 -24.21 10.98 -5.93
N SER A 29 -23.63 9.98 -6.57
CA SER A 29 -24.20 8.64 -6.77
C SER A 29 -23.50 7.61 -5.86
N GLU A 30 -24.25 6.60 -5.44
CA GLU A 30 -23.72 5.38 -4.82
C GLU A 30 -23.54 4.29 -5.89
N PRO A 31 -22.47 3.48 -5.84
CA PRO A 31 -22.27 2.37 -6.78
C PRO A 31 -23.35 1.29 -6.60
N THR A 32 -23.97 0.87 -7.71
CA THR A 32 -25.14 -0.03 -7.75
C THR A 32 -24.91 -1.45 -7.25
N LYS A 33 -23.67 -1.93 -7.23
CA LYS A 33 -23.32 -3.32 -6.86
C LYS A 33 -22.60 -3.48 -5.52
N GLN A 34 -22.14 -2.40 -4.91
CA GLN A 34 -21.64 -2.47 -3.55
C GLN A 34 -22.84 -2.33 -2.62
N GLN A 35 -23.36 -3.46 -2.11
CA GLN A 35 -23.83 -3.39 -0.73
C GLN A 35 -22.65 -2.81 0.03
N SER A 36 -22.79 -1.57 0.48
CA SER A 36 -21.92 -0.94 1.44
C SER A 36 -21.66 -2.04 2.47
N SER A 37 -20.44 -2.62 2.48
CA SER A 37 -20.11 -3.51 3.58
C SER A 37 -20.45 -2.73 4.85
N SER A 38 -20.86 -3.39 5.92
CA SER A 38 -21.36 -2.71 7.11
C SER A 38 -20.46 -1.57 7.60
N TRP A 39 -19.19 -1.48 7.18
CA TRP A 39 -18.20 -0.47 7.54
C TRP A 39 -17.74 0.50 6.42
N HIS A 40 -18.20 0.39 5.16
CA HIS A 40 -17.73 1.22 4.04
C HIS A 40 -18.87 1.70 3.14
N TRP A 41 -19.01 3.01 2.98
CA TRP A 41 -20.00 3.62 2.09
C TRP A 41 -19.27 4.47 1.07
N TYR A 42 -19.60 4.26 -0.20
CA TYR A 42 -18.90 4.89 -1.31
C TYR A 42 -19.87 5.82 -2.02
N PHE A 43 -19.40 7.03 -2.31
CA PHE A 43 -20.10 8.02 -3.11
C PHE A 43 -19.17 8.45 -4.24
N TYR A 44 -19.72 8.91 -5.36
CA TYR A 44 -18.96 9.50 -6.45
C TYR A 44 -19.80 10.53 -7.19
N LYS A 45 -19.18 11.54 -7.82
CA LYS A 45 -19.90 12.49 -8.67
C LYS A 45 -19.56 12.20 -10.13
N PRO A 46 -20.53 11.90 -11.00
CA PRO A 46 -20.28 11.61 -12.41
C PRO A 46 -20.09 12.91 -13.21
N ILE A 47 -19.05 13.70 -12.90
CA ILE A 47 -18.71 14.87 -13.72
C ILE A 47 -17.46 14.54 -14.52
N THR A 48 -17.72 14.32 -15.81
CA THR A 48 -16.78 14.03 -16.91
C THR A 48 -15.79 12.92 -16.57
N GLU A 49 -15.01 12.48 -17.53
CA GLU A 49 -14.08 11.37 -17.35
C GLU A 49 -12.91 11.73 -16.38
N LEU A 50 -13.02 12.69 -15.46
CA LEU A 50 -11.85 13.28 -14.78
C LEU A 50 -11.95 13.50 -13.26
N THR A 51 -13.06 13.22 -12.57
CA THR A 51 -13.07 13.43 -11.11
C THR A 51 -14.07 12.57 -10.35
N ALA A 52 -13.59 11.67 -9.50
CA ALA A 52 -14.38 10.93 -8.51
C ALA A 52 -13.96 11.31 -7.09
N PHE A 53 -14.91 11.80 -6.29
CA PHE A 53 -14.76 12.05 -4.85
C PHE A 53 -15.21 10.82 -4.09
N ILE A 54 -14.29 10.12 -3.45
CA ILE A 54 -14.60 8.97 -2.59
C ILE A 54 -14.59 9.47 -1.16
N VAL A 55 -15.59 9.12 -0.36
CA VAL A 55 -15.55 9.22 1.11
C VAL A 55 -15.27 7.82 1.63
N ASN A 56 -14.13 7.57 2.26
CA ASN A 56 -13.87 6.26 2.88
C ASN A 56 -13.26 6.41 4.30
N LEU A 57 -13.86 5.68 5.26
CA LEU A 57 -13.78 5.88 6.71
C LEU A 57 -12.88 4.90 7.48
N GLN A 58 -12.09 4.06 6.80
CA GLN A 58 -11.51 2.86 7.43
C GLN A 58 -10.17 3.03 8.20
N GLY A 59 -9.93 4.12 8.91
CA GLY A 59 -8.58 4.43 9.39
C GLY A 59 -8.16 4.00 10.79
N LYS A 60 -8.76 3.00 11.48
CA LYS A 60 -8.56 2.74 12.95
C LYS A 60 -8.97 3.90 13.88
N GLU A 61 -9.17 5.08 13.32
CA GLU A 61 -9.66 6.34 13.84
C GLU A 61 -10.68 6.89 12.83
N PHE A 62 -11.64 7.71 13.28
CA PHE A 62 -12.64 8.27 12.39
C PHE A 62 -11.98 9.29 11.45
N CYS A 63 -12.04 9.08 10.14
CA CYS A 63 -11.49 10.01 9.15
C CYS A 63 -12.28 9.95 7.85
N VAL A 64 -12.37 11.06 7.13
CA VAL A 64 -12.86 11.15 5.75
C VAL A 64 -11.64 11.19 4.83
N GLU A 65 -11.41 10.11 4.07
CA GLU A 65 -10.53 10.19 2.90
C GLU A 65 -11.28 10.83 1.75
N ILE A 66 -10.63 11.73 1.04
CA ILE A 66 -11.06 12.33 -0.22
C ILE A 66 -10.02 11.97 -1.26
N THR A 67 -10.43 11.28 -2.31
CA THR A 67 -9.59 11.00 -3.46
C THR A 67 -10.00 11.88 -4.62
N TYR A 68 -9.04 12.32 -5.41
CA TYR A 68 -9.22 12.94 -6.71
C TYR A 68 -8.54 12.03 -7.74
N GLY A 69 -9.33 11.48 -8.66
CA GLY A 69 -8.91 10.52 -9.68
C GLY A 69 -10.08 9.95 -10.45
N TYR A 70 -9.82 8.96 -11.31
CA TYR A 70 -10.86 8.27 -12.08
C TYR A 70 -11.66 7.31 -11.18
N ALA A 71 -13.00 7.27 -11.34
CA ALA A 71 -13.90 6.46 -10.50
C ALA A 71 -13.55 4.96 -10.50
N SER A 72 -13.01 4.47 -11.61
CA SER A 72 -12.47 3.11 -11.76
C SER A 72 -11.50 2.69 -10.66
N THR A 73 -10.76 3.64 -10.09
CA THR A 73 -9.64 3.36 -9.18
C THR A 73 -10.01 3.50 -7.71
N ALA A 74 -11.25 3.88 -7.41
CA ALA A 74 -11.71 4.25 -6.09
C ALA A 74 -11.94 3.08 -5.13
N PHE A 75 -12.31 1.93 -5.69
CA PHE A 75 -13.02 0.91 -4.92
C PHE A 75 -12.12 -0.19 -4.34
N THR A 76 -10.84 -0.25 -4.70
CA THR A 76 -9.91 -1.29 -4.21
C THR A 76 -9.31 -0.94 -2.86
N ARG A 77 -10.14 -0.94 -1.81
CA ARG A 77 -9.68 -0.99 -0.41
C ARG A 77 -9.72 -2.39 0.20
N MET A 78 -10.47 -3.31 -0.40
CA MET A 78 -10.49 -4.72 0.00
C MET A 78 -9.75 -5.57 -1.03
N ALA A 79 -8.75 -6.33 -0.57
CA ALA A 79 -8.14 -7.38 -1.38
C ALA A 79 -9.21 -8.42 -1.73
N GLY A 80 -9.37 -8.77 -3.02
CA GLY A 80 -10.41 -9.69 -3.50
C GLY A 80 -11.60 -9.03 -4.21
N ASP A 81 -11.70 -7.69 -4.22
CA ASP A 81 -12.78 -6.92 -4.89
C ASP A 81 -12.43 -6.54 -6.35
N GLU A 82 -11.35 -7.11 -6.89
CA GLU A 82 -10.83 -6.77 -8.22
C GLU A 82 -11.78 -7.21 -9.35
N ASN A 83 -12.52 -8.30 -9.13
CA ASN A 83 -13.53 -8.79 -10.09
C ASN A 83 -14.72 -7.83 -10.22
N ALA A 84 -15.10 -7.13 -9.15
CA ALA A 84 -16.20 -6.18 -9.19
C ALA A 84 -15.87 -4.98 -10.10
N LEU A 85 -14.61 -4.54 -10.13
CA LEU A 85 -14.16 -3.48 -11.04
C LEU A 85 -14.22 -3.92 -12.51
N VAL A 86 -13.72 -5.11 -12.81
CA VAL A 86 -13.77 -5.68 -14.18
C VAL A 86 -15.22 -5.83 -14.64
N GLU A 87 -16.13 -6.29 -13.76
CA GLU A 87 -17.57 -6.37 -14.04
C GLU A 87 -18.24 -5.00 -14.25
N LEU A 88 -17.67 -3.92 -13.71
CA LEU A 88 -18.12 -2.54 -13.91
C LEU A 88 -17.51 -1.90 -15.17
N GLY A 89 -16.76 -2.67 -15.99
CA GLY A 89 -16.14 -2.19 -17.22
C GLY A 89 -14.91 -1.31 -17.00
N VAL A 90 -14.32 -1.39 -15.81
CA VAL A 90 -13.10 -0.66 -15.46
C VAL A 90 -11.88 -1.37 -16.05
N SER A 91 -11.12 -0.66 -16.90
CA SER A 91 -9.84 -1.13 -17.41
C SER A 91 -8.76 -1.10 -16.32
N ASP A 92 -7.88 -2.11 -16.29
CA ASP A 92 -6.70 -2.14 -15.44
C ASP A 92 -5.66 -1.06 -15.84
N GLU A 93 -5.71 -0.60 -17.08
CA GLU A 93 -4.91 0.53 -17.58
C GLU A 93 -5.32 1.87 -16.95
N ASP A 94 -6.57 1.99 -16.46
CA ASP A 94 -7.07 3.17 -15.77
C ASP A 94 -6.82 3.14 -14.26
N ILE A 95 -6.26 2.06 -13.69
CA ILE A 95 -6.00 1.87 -12.23
C ILE A 95 -4.78 2.69 -11.73
N THR A 96 -4.41 3.75 -12.45
CA THR A 96 -3.34 4.64 -12.04
C THR A 96 -3.87 6.04 -11.80
N ILE A 97 -3.45 6.60 -10.66
CA ILE A 97 -3.71 7.93 -10.12
C ILE A 97 -4.73 7.91 -8.99
N ARG A 98 -4.20 8.17 -7.80
CA ARG A 98 -4.92 8.80 -6.71
C ARG A 98 -4.11 10.00 -6.25
N GLU A 99 -4.71 11.18 -6.26
CA GLU A 99 -4.32 12.21 -5.31
C GLU A 99 -5.30 12.13 -4.15
N LYS A 100 -4.81 12.25 -2.93
CA LYS A 100 -5.63 12.00 -1.74
C LYS A 100 -5.38 13.03 -0.68
N VAL A 101 -6.45 13.38 0.02
CA VAL A 101 -6.43 14.09 1.28
C VAL A 101 -7.16 13.24 2.31
N ILE A 102 -6.52 13.04 3.48
CA ILE A 102 -7.17 12.41 4.63
C ILE A 102 -7.50 13.52 5.64
N ILE A 103 -8.77 13.56 6.05
CA ILE A 103 -9.29 14.48 7.05
C ILE A 103 -9.71 13.64 8.25
N PHE A 104 -8.99 13.73 9.36
CA PHE A 104 -9.35 13.02 10.59
C PHE A 104 -10.51 13.74 11.29
N ASP A 105 -11.39 13.03 11.99
CA ASP A 105 -12.57 13.60 12.68
C ASP A 105 -12.21 14.65 13.74
N GLU A 106 -11.00 14.59 14.28
CA GLU A 106 -10.43 15.59 15.19
C GLU A 106 -10.01 16.89 14.49
N SER A 107 -10.09 16.95 13.16
CA SER A 107 -9.78 18.16 12.39
C SER A 107 -10.87 19.21 12.57
N ASP A 108 -10.47 20.45 12.85
CA ASP A 108 -11.37 21.60 12.82
C ASP A 108 -12.07 21.71 11.45
N GLU A 109 -13.37 22.00 11.45
CA GLU A 109 -14.20 22.05 10.24
C GLU A 109 -13.70 23.10 9.24
N THR A 110 -13.16 24.22 9.70
CA THR A 110 -12.57 25.26 8.84
C THR A 110 -11.32 24.76 8.16
N ILE A 111 -10.47 24.03 8.89
CA ILE A 111 -9.25 23.40 8.35
C ILE A 111 -9.61 22.32 7.33
N ALA A 112 -10.59 21.47 7.66
CA ALA A 112 -11.11 20.46 6.75
C ALA A 112 -11.63 21.11 5.44
N ARG A 113 -12.53 22.09 5.54
CA ARG A 113 -13.08 22.82 4.39
C ARG A 113 -11.98 23.45 3.52
N SER A 114 -10.97 24.04 4.15
CA SER A 114 -9.85 24.67 3.44
C SER A 114 -9.02 23.65 2.66
N LYS A 115 -8.69 22.50 3.26
CA LYS A 115 -7.99 21.39 2.58
C LYS A 115 -8.78 20.82 1.41
N ILE A 116 -10.10 20.68 1.56
CA ILE A 116 -11.00 20.21 0.49
C ILE A 116 -11.00 21.21 -0.66
N ALA A 117 -11.18 22.49 -0.36
CA ALA A 117 -11.22 23.55 -1.36
C ALA A 117 -9.89 23.69 -2.10
N GLU A 118 -8.76 23.61 -1.39
CA GLU A 118 -7.42 23.62 -1.97
C GLU A 118 -7.21 22.44 -2.93
N MET A 119 -7.57 21.23 -2.50
CA MET A 119 -7.49 20.03 -3.35
C MET A 119 -8.35 20.19 -4.60
N TYR A 120 -9.60 20.63 -4.46
CA TYR A 120 -10.49 20.86 -5.59
C TYR A 120 -9.94 21.90 -6.56
N ALA A 121 -9.54 23.08 -6.04
CA ALA A 121 -8.99 24.16 -6.87
C ALA A 121 -7.70 23.74 -7.59
N THR A 122 -6.85 22.95 -6.94
CA THR A 122 -5.60 22.44 -7.53
C THR A 122 -5.84 21.59 -8.78
N TYR A 123 -6.92 20.80 -8.79
CA TYR A 123 -7.15 19.84 -9.86
C TYR A 123 -8.32 20.15 -10.79
N LEU A 124 -9.15 21.17 -10.50
CA LEU A 124 -10.36 21.51 -11.24
C LEU A 124 -10.19 21.60 -12.76
N HIS A 125 -9.02 22.04 -13.23
CA HIS A 125 -8.72 22.22 -14.65
C HIS A 125 -7.64 21.28 -15.18
N THR A 126 -7.18 20.34 -14.35
CA THR A 126 -6.08 19.43 -14.68
C THR A 126 -6.56 18.34 -15.63
N GLN A 127 -5.91 18.25 -16.79
CA GLN A 127 -6.20 17.22 -17.78
C GLN A 127 -5.55 15.88 -17.41
N LYS A 128 -5.97 14.78 -18.06
CA LYS A 128 -5.43 13.42 -17.84
C LYS A 128 -3.90 13.39 -17.83
N ASP A 129 -3.29 13.94 -18.87
CA ASP A 129 -1.84 13.87 -19.08
C ASP A 129 -1.07 14.66 -18.03
N ASP A 130 -1.58 15.83 -17.62
CA ASP A 130 -0.97 16.67 -16.58
C ASP A 130 -1.02 15.97 -15.22
N LEU A 131 -2.14 15.33 -14.90
CA LEU A 131 -2.31 14.56 -13.66
C LEU A 131 -1.38 13.34 -13.65
N MET A 132 -1.21 12.66 -14.79
CA MET A 132 -0.25 11.55 -14.95
C MET A 132 1.20 12.01 -14.71
N LEU A 133 1.57 13.17 -15.25
CA LEU A 133 2.91 13.75 -15.04
C LEU A 133 3.16 14.09 -13.57
N PHE A 134 2.16 14.68 -12.90
CA PHE A 134 2.25 15.01 -11.47
C PHE A 134 2.44 13.75 -10.60
N ALA A 135 1.60 12.74 -10.80
CA ALA A 135 1.70 11.46 -10.09
C ALA A 135 3.05 10.77 -10.35
N LYS A 136 3.57 10.85 -11.58
CA LYS A 136 4.88 10.30 -11.95
C LYS A 136 6.02 10.98 -11.18
N GLU A 137 6.02 12.30 -11.06
CA GLU A 137 7.05 13.03 -10.31
C GLU A 137 6.95 12.77 -8.80
N LYS A 138 5.74 12.68 -8.23
CA LYS A 138 5.56 12.27 -6.82
C LYS A 138 6.06 10.86 -6.56
N ARG A 139 5.70 9.89 -7.40
CA ARG A 139 6.16 8.50 -7.30
C ARG A 139 7.68 8.43 -7.41
N LYS A 140 8.28 9.19 -8.32
CA LYS A 140 9.74 9.30 -8.47
C LYS A 140 10.39 9.87 -7.21
N SER A 141 9.82 10.90 -6.60
CA SER A 141 10.27 11.45 -5.31
C SER A 141 10.20 10.40 -4.19
N PHE A 142 9.08 9.69 -4.08
CA PHE A 142 8.90 8.61 -3.11
C PHE A 142 9.93 7.48 -3.28
N ILE A 143 10.13 6.98 -4.51
CA ILE A 143 11.16 5.96 -4.79
C ILE A 143 12.57 6.52 -4.51
N GLN A 144 12.80 7.82 -4.73
CA GLN A 144 14.07 8.46 -4.41
C GLN A 144 14.33 8.54 -2.90
N GLN A 145 13.30 8.73 -2.07
CA GLN A 145 13.42 8.67 -0.61
C GLN A 145 13.95 7.31 -0.16
N ILE A 146 13.37 6.22 -0.65
CA ILE A 146 13.86 4.85 -0.38
C ILE A 146 15.30 4.70 -0.84
N HIS A 147 15.61 5.10 -2.07
CA HIS A 147 16.96 4.98 -2.61
C HIS A 147 17.99 5.74 -1.77
N SER A 148 17.66 6.92 -1.25
CA SER A 148 18.56 7.71 -0.41
C SER A 148 18.97 6.99 0.88
N ARG A 149 18.11 6.13 1.45
CA ARG A 149 18.39 5.32 2.64
C ARG A 149 19.15 4.03 2.32
N LEU A 150 18.86 3.42 1.17
CA LEU A 150 19.46 2.14 0.80
C LEU A 150 20.83 2.26 0.11
N LYS A 151 21.09 3.38 -0.58
CA LYS A 151 22.37 3.62 -1.26
C LYS A 151 23.58 3.57 -0.30
N PRO A 152 23.56 4.19 0.90
CA PRO A 152 24.63 4.06 1.88
C PRO A 152 24.88 2.63 2.36
N LEU A 153 23.86 1.77 2.27
CA LEU A 153 23.97 0.33 2.57
C LEU A 153 24.48 -0.47 1.37
N GLY A 154 25.04 0.15 0.33
CA GLY A 154 25.66 -0.55 -0.82
C GLY A 154 24.68 -1.17 -1.80
N PHE A 155 23.39 -0.86 -1.73
CA PHE A 155 22.41 -1.36 -2.69
C PHE A 155 22.49 -0.66 -4.04
N ARG A 156 22.33 -1.43 -5.11
CA ARG A 156 22.16 -0.96 -6.49
C ARG A 156 20.67 -0.96 -6.85
N LYS A 157 20.19 0.14 -7.43
CA LYS A 157 18.78 0.32 -7.81
C LYS A 157 18.54 -0.11 -9.26
N LYS A 158 17.46 -0.85 -9.50
CA LYS A 158 16.87 -1.11 -10.81
C LYS A 158 15.34 -0.96 -10.69
N ALA A 159 14.78 0.07 -11.32
CA ALA A 159 13.37 0.44 -11.17
C ALA A 159 12.96 0.60 -9.68
N THR A 160 12.07 -0.26 -9.17
CA THR A 160 11.59 -0.27 -7.78
C THR A 160 12.27 -1.33 -6.91
N THR A 161 13.38 -1.89 -7.40
CA THR A 161 14.13 -2.94 -6.73
C THR A 161 15.53 -2.45 -6.38
N TRP A 162 16.00 -2.83 -5.20
CA TRP A 162 17.34 -2.57 -4.70
C TRP A 162 18.01 -3.89 -4.35
N THR A 163 19.14 -4.20 -4.98
CA THR A 163 19.88 -5.44 -4.74
C THR A 163 21.29 -5.17 -4.23
N ARG A 164 21.78 -6.06 -3.36
CA ARG A 164 23.15 -6.09 -2.86
C ARG A 164 23.62 -7.53 -2.76
N ALA A 165 24.86 -7.81 -3.18
CA ALA A 165 25.47 -9.11 -2.93
C ALA A 165 25.70 -9.31 -1.41
N LEU A 166 25.30 -10.47 -0.90
CA LEU A 166 25.63 -10.90 0.47
C LEU A 166 26.86 -11.79 0.47
N THR A 167 26.92 -12.74 -0.47
CA THR A 167 28.07 -13.62 -0.72
C THR A 167 28.18 -13.86 -2.23
N ASP A 168 29.17 -14.65 -2.66
CA ASP A 168 29.28 -15.09 -4.06
C ASP A 168 28.07 -15.92 -4.52
N THR A 169 27.32 -16.51 -3.58
CA THR A 169 26.15 -17.35 -3.85
C THR A 169 24.83 -16.63 -3.64
N TYR A 170 24.77 -15.64 -2.76
CA TYR A 170 23.51 -15.05 -2.29
C TYR A 170 23.45 -13.54 -2.48
N TYR A 171 22.25 -13.04 -2.76
CA TYR A 171 21.94 -11.62 -2.79
C TYR A 171 20.81 -11.27 -1.80
N LEU A 172 20.83 -10.03 -1.34
CA LEU A 172 19.75 -9.37 -0.60
C LEU A 172 19.01 -8.44 -1.54
N MET A 173 17.69 -8.49 -1.50
CA MET A 173 16.83 -7.62 -2.31
C MET A 173 15.75 -6.98 -1.46
N PHE A 174 15.64 -5.66 -1.58
CA PHE A 174 14.46 -4.91 -1.14
C PHE A 174 13.67 -4.49 -2.39
N ASN A 175 12.38 -4.79 -2.42
CA ASN A 175 11.50 -4.47 -3.54
C ASN A 175 10.28 -3.69 -3.05
N ALA A 176 10.09 -2.50 -3.59
CA ALA A 176 8.84 -1.75 -3.47
C ALA A 176 7.92 -2.20 -4.61
N GLN A 177 7.17 -3.28 -4.38
CA GLN A 177 6.22 -3.81 -5.36
C GLN A 177 4.96 -2.98 -5.35
N LYS A 178 4.69 -2.27 -6.45
CA LYS A 178 3.39 -1.61 -6.64
C LYS A 178 2.30 -2.68 -6.74
N SER A 179 1.17 -2.46 -6.07
CA SER A 179 -0.05 -3.20 -6.33
C SER A 179 -0.44 -3.08 -7.80
N ALA A 180 -0.92 -4.17 -8.40
CA ALA A 180 -1.51 -4.12 -9.73
C ALA A 180 -2.89 -3.44 -9.72
N PHE A 181 -3.52 -3.36 -8.54
CA PHE A 181 -4.91 -2.97 -8.36
C PHE A 181 -5.09 -1.66 -7.57
N SER A 182 -4.00 -1.06 -7.13
CA SER A 182 -3.99 0.23 -6.41
C SER A 182 -2.66 0.96 -6.58
N ASP A 183 -2.58 2.20 -6.12
CA ASP A 183 -1.30 2.93 -6.03
C ASP A 183 -0.49 2.56 -4.77
N GLU A 184 -0.91 1.56 -3.99
CA GLU A 184 -0.22 1.13 -2.77
C GLU A 184 0.98 0.23 -3.08
N TYR A 185 1.89 0.12 -2.12
CA TYR A 185 3.12 -0.65 -2.25
C TYR A 185 3.24 -1.73 -1.18
N TYR A 186 3.63 -2.92 -1.61
CA TYR A 186 4.19 -3.95 -0.75
C TYR A 186 5.70 -3.76 -0.67
N PHE A 187 6.24 -3.65 0.54
CA PHE A 187 7.68 -3.62 0.75
C PHE A 187 8.16 -5.01 1.10
N ASN A 188 8.82 -5.62 0.13
CA ASN A 188 9.21 -7.00 0.20
C ASN A 188 10.72 -7.10 0.39
N LEU A 189 11.13 -8.00 1.27
CA LEU A 189 12.53 -8.29 1.56
C LEU A 189 12.80 -9.74 1.19
N TYR A 190 13.86 -9.96 0.42
CA TYR A 190 14.21 -11.27 -0.09
C TYR A 190 15.69 -11.57 0.09
N ILE A 191 16.00 -12.84 0.33
CA ILE A 191 17.34 -13.39 0.08
C ILE A 191 17.19 -14.44 -1.01
N GLY A 192 17.90 -14.24 -2.12
CA GLY A 192 17.88 -15.13 -3.29
C GLY A 192 19.27 -15.64 -3.63
N LYS A 193 19.34 -16.60 -4.55
CA LYS A 193 20.59 -17.16 -5.06
C LYS A 193 21.02 -16.41 -6.32
N ASN A 194 22.29 -16.11 -6.45
CA ASN A 194 22.82 -15.51 -7.67
C ASN A 194 22.57 -16.44 -8.87
N GLY A 195 22.08 -15.88 -9.97
CA GLY A 195 21.83 -16.63 -11.20
C GLY A 195 20.48 -17.36 -11.28
N THR A 196 19.57 -17.19 -10.31
CA THR A 196 18.19 -17.67 -10.42
C THR A 196 17.25 -16.58 -10.93
N ASN A 197 16.25 -16.99 -11.71
CA ASN A 197 15.21 -16.09 -12.24
C ASN A 197 14.04 -15.88 -11.27
N ASP A 198 13.98 -16.68 -10.21
CA ASP A 198 12.90 -16.65 -9.25
C ASP A 198 13.25 -15.66 -8.12
N TYR A 199 12.29 -14.79 -7.79
CA TYR A 199 12.45 -13.82 -6.72
C TYR A 199 12.33 -14.53 -5.36
N GLY A 200 13.39 -14.52 -4.56
CA GLY A 200 13.29 -14.90 -3.16
C GLY A 200 13.29 -16.40 -2.84
N ASP A 201 13.96 -17.20 -3.66
CA ASP A 201 13.97 -18.67 -3.58
C ASP A 201 14.42 -19.24 -2.23
N CYS A 202 15.12 -18.44 -1.42
CA CYS A 202 15.55 -18.85 -0.09
C CYS A 202 14.67 -18.25 1.00
N PHE A 203 14.56 -16.92 1.02
CA PHE A 203 13.85 -16.21 2.08
C PHE A 203 13.02 -15.07 1.51
N TYR A 204 11.83 -14.89 2.09
CA TYR A 204 10.92 -13.79 1.84
C TYR A 204 10.30 -13.33 3.16
N THR A 205 10.24 -12.02 3.35
CA THR A 205 9.34 -11.43 4.34
C THR A 205 8.79 -10.12 3.82
N ARG A 206 7.68 -9.68 4.41
CA ARG A 206 7.06 -8.40 4.12
C ARG A 206 7.33 -7.42 5.25
N MET A 207 7.85 -6.26 4.88
CA MET A 207 8.14 -5.14 5.76
C MET A 207 6.94 -4.19 5.75
N ALA A 208 6.33 -3.95 6.90
CA ALA A 208 5.24 -2.98 7.02
C ALA A 208 5.12 -2.50 8.46
N PRO A 209 4.72 -1.24 8.70
CA PRO A 209 4.16 -0.84 9.99
C PRO A 209 2.96 -1.75 10.33
N THR A 210 2.78 -2.05 11.61
CA THR A 210 1.77 -3.02 12.06
C THR A 210 0.36 -2.71 11.54
N GLY A 211 -0.18 -3.62 10.74
CA GLY A 211 -1.52 -3.48 10.15
C GLY A 211 -1.60 -2.47 9.01
N MET A 212 -0.47 -2.06 8.41
CA MET A 212 -0.40 -1.18 7.25
C MET A 212 0.28 -1.92 6.09
N SER A 213 -0.39 -2.94 5.55
CA SER A 213 0.11 -3.67 4.38
C SER A 213 -1.04 -4.09 3.46
N PRO A 214 -1.07 -3.66 2.18
CA PRO A 214 -0.09 -2.79 1.51
C PRO A 214 -0.01 -1.38 2.14
N ILE A 215 1.10 -0.69 1.90
CA ILE A 215 1.29 0.69 2.37
C ILE A 215 0.79 1.66 1.31
N ASP A 216 -0.14 2.51 1.72
CA ASP A 216 -0.48 3.67 0.95
C ASP A 216 0.54 4.80 1.17
N TRP A 217 1.51 4.87 0.25
CA TRP A 217 2.61 5.83 0.30
C TRP A 217 2.20 7.29 0.18
N GLN A 218 0.99 7.56 -0.32
CA GLN A 218 0.48 8.92 -0.43
C GLN A 218 -0.26 9.36 0.85
N SER A 219 -0.68 8.42 1.71
CA SER A 219 -1.31 8.72 3.00
C SER A 219 -0.29 9.05 4.06
N LEU A 220 0.88 8.44 3.96
CA LEU A 220 1.97 8.67 4.87
C LEU A 220 2.60 10.02 4.55
N ASN A 221 2.57 10.93 5.52
CA ASN A 221 3.44 12.09 5.43
C ASN A 221 4.90 11.64 5.36
N LYS A 222 5.74 12.51 4.81
CA LYS A 222 7.14 12.22 4.52
C LYS A 222 7.90 11.79 5.78
N GLU A 223 7.62 12.43 6.90
CA GLU A 223 8.27 12.20 8.19
C GLU A 223 7.95 10.80 8.74
N ALA A 224 6.69 10.35 8.63
CA ALA A 224 6.27 9.03 9.04
C ALA A 224 6.88 7.94 8.16
N PHE A 225 6.97 8.19 6.84
CA PHE A 225 7.63 7.25 5.94
C PHE A 225 9.14 7.18 6.18
N ASP A 226 9.80 8.32 6.37
CA ASP A 226 11.21 8.39 6.76
C ASP A 226 11.45 7.65 8.08
N PHE A 227 10.57 7.82 9.07
CA PHE A 227 10.63 7.09 10.33
C PHE A 227 10.51 5.57 10.13
N PHE A 228 9.57 5.10 9.30
CA PHE A 228 9.45 3.68 8.95
C PHE A 228 10.73 3.14 8.30
N LEU A 229 11.31 3.88 7.35
CA LEU A 229 12.56 3.49 6.71
C LEU A 229 13.70 3.41 7.74
N ASP A 230 13.84 4.41 8.60
CA ASP A 230 14.97 4.54 9.52
C ASP A 230 14.86 3.63 10.75
N LYS A 231 13.63 3.25 11.15
CA LYS A 231 13.37 2.43 12.35
C LYS A 231 13.03 0.98 12.07
N SER A 232 12.55 0.65 10.86
CA SER A 232 12.17 -0.72 10.51
C SER A 232 13.03 -1.25 9.37
N VAL A 233 13.08 -0.55 8.24
CA VAL A 233 13.73 -1.06 7.02
C VAL A 233 15.25 -1.08 7.15
N VAL A 234 15.87 0.06 7.40
CA VAL A 234 17.33 0.21 7.48
C VAL A 234 17.93 -0.68 8.58
N PRO A 235 17.38 -0.76 9.80
CA PRO A 235 17.93 -1.64 10.84
C PRO A 235 17.90 -3.12 10.45
N GLU A 236 16.79 -3.59 9.88
CA GLU A 236 16.67 -4.99 9.44
C GLU A 236 17.65 -5.32 8.32
N LEU A 237 17.80 -4.42 7.34
CA LEU A 237 18.80 -4.57 6.27
C LEU A 237 20.23 -4.57 6.82
N LYS A 238 20.55 -3.68 7.76
CA LYS A 238 21.87 -3.65 8.41
C LYS A 238 22.16 -4.94 9.18
N LYS A 239 21.17 -5.47 9.89
CA LYS A 239 21.28 -6.75 10.59
C LYS A 239 21.61 -7.87 9.60
N ILE A 240 20.86 -7.99 8.51
CA ILE A 240 21.11 -9.04 7.50
C ILE A 240 22.50 -8.88 6.86
N ILE A 241 22.88 -7.64 6.52
CA ILE A 241 24.18 -7.35 5.91
C ILE A 241 25.34 -7.66 6.87
N GLY A 242 25.17 -7.36 8.16
CA GLY A 242 26.21 -7.47 9.19
C GLY A 242 26.33 -8.85 9.81
N THR A 243 25.43 -9.79 9.51
CA THR A 243 25.40 -11.11 10.14
C THR A 243 25.61 -12.19 9.07
N PRO A 244 26.57 -13.12 9.25
CA PRO A 244 26.75 -14.27 8.37
C PRO A 244 25.45 -15.06 8.18
N LEU A 245 25.17 -15.54 6.96
CA LEU A 245 23.93 -16.26 6.66
C LEU A 245 23.72 -17.49 7.58
N ALA A 246 24.78 -18.21 7.93
CA ALA A 246 24.70 -19.37 8.83
C ALA A 246 24.25 -19.00 10.26
N GLU A 247 24.54 -17.77 10.71
CA GLU A 247 24.08 -17.23 11.99
C GLU A 247 22.65 -16.70 11.88
N LEU A 248 22.30 -16.01 10.78
CA LEU A 248 20.91 -15.61 10.49
C LEU A 248 19.98 -16.83 10.45
N GLY A 249 20.43 -17.93 9.89
CA GLY A 249 19.68 -19.19 9.81
C GLY A 249 19.37 -19.85 11.15
N GLN A 250 20.01 -19.42 12.24
CA GLN A 250 19.73 -19.86 13.61
C GLN A 250 18.62 -19.06 14.29
N LEU A 251 18.32 -17.87 13.77
CA LEU A 251 17.34 -16.97 14.35
C LEU A 251 15.92 -17.38 13.92
N SER A 252 15.08 -17.71 14.89
CA SER A 252 13.70 -18.16 14.67
C SER A 252 12.85 -17.17 13.86
N SER A 253 13.14 -15.88 13.97
CA SER A 253 12.46 -14.82 13.22
C SER A 253 12.58 -14.94 11.70
N TYR A 254 13.58 -15.66 11.18
CA TYR A 254 13.75 -15.85 9.73
C TYR A 254 13.11 -17.15 9.24
N TRP A 255 12.80 -18.10 10.14
CA TRP A 255 12.35 -19.45 9.74
C TRP A 255 11.00 -19.43 9.02
N THR A 256 10.11 -18.53 9.42
CA THR A 256 8.79 -18.34 8.79
C THR A 256 8.86 -17.80 7.37
N GLY A 257 9.95 -17.10 7.03
CA GLY A 257 10.17 -16.57 5.70
C GLY A 257 10.92 -17.54 4.77
N CYS A 258 11.28 -18.75 5.20
CA CYS A 258 12.00 -19.69 4.35
C CYS A 258 11.07 -20.31 3.30
N HIS A 259 11.33 -20.06 2.01
CA HIS A 259 10.55 -20.62 0.90
C HIS A 259 11.22 -21.82 0.22
N CYS A 260 12.47 -22.12 0.56
CA CYS A 260 13.12 -23.30 -0.01
C CYS A 260 12.59 -24.58 0.64
N ASN A 261 12.30 -25.61 -0.17
CA ASN A 261 12.12 -26.96 0.36
C ASN A 261 13.49 -27.47 0.84
N ARG A 262 13.81 -27.26 2.11
CA ARG A 262 15.13 -27.56 2.71
C ARG A 262 15.62 -28.98 2.38
N LYS A 263 14.72 -29.97 2.32
CA LYS A 263 15.08 -31.36 1.98
C LYS A 263 15.63 -31.52 0.56
N LYS A 264 15.37 -30.55 -0.32
CA LYS A 264 15.82 -30.51 -1.71
C LYS A 264 16.84 -29.39 -1.98
N CYS A 265 17.22 -28.61 -0.96
CA CYS A 265 18.12 -27.47 -1.11
C CYS A 265 19.48 -27.79 -0.48
N GLU A 266 20.42 -28.28 -1.29
CA GLU A 266 21.75 -28.72 -0.84
C GLU A 266 22.58 -27.62 -0.17
N ILE A 267 22.33 -26.36 -0.53
CA ILE A 267 23.07 -25.19 -0.04
C ILE A 267 22.28 -24.34 0.96
N CYS A 268 21.19 -24.86 1.54
CA CYS A 268 20.32 -24.10 2.44
C CYS A 268 21.08 -23.58 3.68
N TRP A 269 20.99 -22.27 3.93
CA TRP A 269 21.63 -21.63 5.08
C TRP A 269 20.77 -21.62 6.36
N MET A 270 19.53 -22.13 6.29
CA MET A 270 18.58 -22.17 7.42
C MET A 270 18.78 -23.45 8.25
N GLN A 271 19.01 -23.30 9.56
CA GLN A 271 19.35 -24.42 10.43
C GLN A 271 18.15 -25.22 10.95
N LYS A 272 16.94 -24.64 11.01
CA LYS A 272 15.71 -25.33 11.49
C LYS A 272 14.53 -25.16 10.53
N ASN A 273 13.78 -26.26 10.35
CA ASN A 273 12.51 -26.24 9.60
C ASN A 273 11.35 -25.92 10.56
N LEU A 274 10.32 -25.30 9.98
CA LEU A 274 9.02 -24.89 10.54
C LEU A 274 8.30 -25.88 11.50
N TRP A 275 8.70 -27.15 11.59
CA TRP A 275 8.02 -28.18 12.39
C TRP A 275 8.49 -28.26 13.86
N GLU A 276 9.60 -27.60 14.19
CA GLU A 276 10.11 -27.50 15.58
C GLU A 276 9.82 -26.13 16.24
N ALA A 277 9.30 -25.18 15.47
CA ALA A 277 8.75 -23.93 15.99
C ALA A 277 7.27 -24.16 16.34
N LYS A 278 7.01 -24.92 17.41
CA LYS A 278 5.72 -24.93 18.08
C LYS A 278 5.69 -23.85 19.15
#